data_AF-A0A9W9PY09-F1
#
_entry.id   AF-A0A9W9PY09-F1
#
_cell.length_a   1.000
_cell.length_b   1.000
_cell.length_c   1.000
_cell.angle_alpha   90.00
_cell.angle_beta   90.00
_cell.angle_gamma   90.00
#
_symmetry.space_group_name_H-M   'P 1'
#
loop_
_entity.id
_entity.type
_entity.pdbx_description
1 polymer ?
#
loop_
_entity_poly.entity_id
_entity_poly.type
_entity_poly.pdbx_seq_one_letter_code
_entity_poly.pdbx_strand_id
1 'polypeptide(L)'
;MNEHHIIRDDSSSIYSRSVDSPKLFLASHVASSPPAKHDLPEINSLDHQIAMAHGSTMALETTKIRLQNSKSEHRRSLPESRYEKLRQWEEQKCENEFYQSCLENLHTLSKSVIVVIENLTLQSCYEPEDASVRNLHVLLAIRLLREQVEKSRVQEAKAEQKWKSQWNLSRIWNPTSRWI
;
A
#
# COMPACT_ATOMS: atom_id res chain seq x y z
N MET A 1 -34.04 4.99 -32.00
CA MET A 1 -33.50 5.12 -30.62
C MET A 1 -34.49 4.41 -29.72
N ASN A 2 -34.20 3.16 -29.35
CA ASN A 2 -35.07 2.35 -28.48
C ASN A 2 -34.34 2.15 -27.16
N GLU A 3 -34.78 2.87 -26.14
CA GLU A 3 -34.32 2.70 -24.75
C GLU A 3 -34.98 1.45 -24.17
N HIS A 4 -34.19 0.42 -23.92
CA HIS A 4 -34.62 -0.72 -23.12
C HIS A 4 -34.60 -0.30 -21.65
N HIS A 5 -35.79 -0.04 -21.11
CA HIS A 5 -36.01 0.09 -19.68
C HIS A 5 -35.86 -1.29 -19.04
N ILE A 6 -34.68 -1.58 -18.47
CA ILE A 6 -34.44 -2.81 -17.72
C ILE A 6 -35.19 -2.67 -16.39
N ILE A 7 -36.37 -3.31 -16.31
CA ILE A 7 -37.07 -3.55 -15.05
C ILE A 7 -36.15 -4.46 -14.23
N ARG A 8 -35.55 -3.90 -13.18
CA ARG A 8 -34.70 -4.62 -12.25
C ARG A 8 -35.60 -5.53 -11.42
N ASP A 9 -35.51 -6.82 -11.69
CA ASP A 9 -36.22 -7.88 -10.96
C ASP A 9 -35.63 -7.98 -9.54
N ASP A 10 -36.21 -7.21 -8.61
CA ASP A 10 -35.77 -7.09 -7.21
C ASP A 10 -36.25 -8.27 -6.33
N SER A 11 -36.66 -9.36 -6.97
CA SER A 11 -37.14 -10.59 -6.34
C SER A 11 -36.02 -11.49 -5.79
N SER A 12 -34.75 -11.15 -6.03
CA SER A 12 -33.60 -11.90 -5.49
C SER A 12 -33.05 -11.37 -4.16
N SER A 13 -33.68 -10.35 -3.56
CA SER A 13 -33.26 -9.80 -2.27
C SER A 13 -33.85 -10.60 -1.11
N ILE A 14 -32.97 -11.16 -0.27
CA ILE A 14 -33.32 -11.89 0.96
C ILE A 14 -34.01 -10.95 1.98
N TYR A 15 -33.86 -9.64 1.80
CA TYR A 15 -34.48 -8.60 2.64
C TYR A 15 -35.88 -8.16 2.19
N SER A 16 -36.38 -8.66 1.05
CA SER A 16 -37.72 -8.33 0.53
C SER A 16 -38.82 -9.31 0.94
N ARG A 17 -38.56 -10.21 1.91
CA ARG A 17 -39.57 -11.15 2.41
C ARG A 17 -40.52 -10.45 3.38
N SER A 18 -41.79 -10.36 3.00
CA SER A 18 -42.89 -9.98 3.90
C SER A 18 -42.93 -10.91 5.11
N VAL A 19 -43.12 -10.34 6.31
CA VAL A 19 -43.02 -11.04 7.61
C VAL A 19 -44.22 -11.97 7.87
N ASP A 20 -45.25 -11.93 7.03
CA ASP A 20 -46.44 -12.76 7.22
C ASP A 20 -46.39 -14.02 6.35
N SER A 21 -45.80 -15.08 6.91
CA SER A 21 -46.05 -16.45 6.45
C SER A 21 -46.53 -17.29 7.65
N PRO A 22 -47.62 -18.07 7.50
CA PRO A 22 -48.29 -18.70 8.62
C PRO A 22 -47.44 -19.79 9.26
N LYS A 23 -47.25 -19.69 10.58
CA LYS A 23 -46.61 -20.72 11.39
C LYS A 23 -47.45 -22.00 11.34
N LEU A 24 -46.99 -23.00 10.60
CA LEU A 24 -47.50 -24.37 10.72
C LEU A 24 -47.07 -24.91 12.08
N PHE A 25 -48.03 -24.91 13.01
CA PHE A 25 -47.93 -25.64 14.27
C PHE A 25 -47.86 -27.15 13.94
N LEU A 26 -46.70 -27.75 14.18
CA LEU A 26 -46.62 -29.19 14.43
C LEU A 26 -46.35 -29.38 15.92
N ALA A 27 -47.42 -29.67 16.64
CA ALA A 27 -47.36 -30.21 17.99
C ALA A 27 -46.77 -31.61 17.93
N SER A 28 -45.68 -31.85 18.66
CA SER A 28 -45.36 -33.17 19.18
C SER A 28 -44.70 -32.99 20.54
N HIS A 29 -45.39 -33.46 21.57
CA HIS A 29 -44.95 -33.50 22.96
C HIS A 29 -43.77 -34.47 23.12
N VAL A 30 -42.68 -34.02 23.72
CA VAL A 30 -41.83 -34.87 24.59
C VAL A 30 -41.40 -34.04 25.81
N ALA A 31 -41.41 -34.71 26.95
CA ALA A 31 -41.41 -34.20 28.31
C ALA A 31 -40.18 -33.38 28.74
N SER A 32 -40.42 -32.56 29.77
CA SER A 32 -39.48 -31.71 30.48
C SER A 32 -38.40 -32.48 31.26
N SER A 33 -37.14 -32.12 31.03
CA SER A 33 -36.10 -32.12 32.08
C SER A 33 -35.28 -30.82 31.98
N PRO A 34 -34.84 -30.21 33.08
CA PRO A 34 -33.99 -29.02 33.01
C PRO A 34 -32.55 -29.45 32.72
N PRO A 35 -31.89 -28.96 31.65
CA PRO A 35 -30.49 -29.31 31.41
C PRO A 35 -29.61 -28.60 32.45
N ALA A 36 -28.94 -29.43 33.25
CA ALA A 36 -27.89 -29.02 34.14
C ALA A 36 -26.56 -28.88 33.37
N LYS A 37 -25.84 -27.81 33.71
CA LYS A 37 -24.44 -27.50 33.37
C LYS A 37 -24.20 -27.02 31.95
N HIS A 38 -23.24 -26.10 31.86
CA HIS A 38 -22.78 -25.42 30.68
C HIS A 38 -22.26 -26.41 29.62
N ASP A 39 -23.16 -26.94 28.80
CA ASP A 39 -22.76 -27.59 27.57
C ASP A 39 -22.28 -26.50 26.61
N LEU A 40 -20.98 -26.50 26.34
CA LEU A 40 -20.41 -25.78 25.20
C LEU A 40 -21.19 -26.19 23.94
N PRO A 41 -21.41 -25.28 22.98
CA PRO A 41 -22.12 -25.64 21.76
C PRO A 41 -21.39 -26.83 21.12
N GLU A 42 -22.10 -27.95 21.00
CA GLU A 42 -21.59 -29.14 20.33
C GLU A 42 -21.37 -28.77 18.86
N ILE A 43 -20.12 -28.50 18.50
CA ILE A 43 -19.76 -28.22 17.12
C ILE A 43 -20.01 -29.51 16.36
N ASN A 44 -20.98 -29.48 15.44
CA ASN A 44 -21.29 -30.61 14.58
C ASN A 44 -20.00 -31.14 13.94
N SER A 45 -19.80 -32.46 13.94
CA SER A 45 -18.62 -33.09 13.33
C SER A 45 -18.41 -32.64 11.88
N LEU A 46 -19.49 -32.37 11.15
CA LEU A 46 -19.46 -31.80 9.81
C LEU A 46 -18.90 -30.36 9.81
N ASP A 47 -19.33 -29.51 10.73
CA ASP A 47 -18.85 -28.13 10.84
C ASP A 47 -17.37 -28.09 11.23
N HIS A 48 -16.93 -29.02 12.08
CA HIS A 48 -15.51 -29.19 12.39
C HIS A 48 -14.72 -29.61 11.13
N GLN A 49 -15.21 -30.57 10.35
CA GLN A 49 -14.54 -30.99 9.11
C GLN A 49 -14.48 -29.87 8.08
N ILE A 50 -15.56 -29.09 7.95
CA ILE A 50 -15.60 -27.90 7.09
C ILE A 50 -14.60 -26.86 7.57
N ALA A 51 -14.52 -26.61 8.88
CA ALA A 51 -13.56 -25.67 9.46
C ALA A 51 -12.10 -26.11 9.21
N MET A 52 -11.81 -27.41 9.35
CA MET A 52 -10.50 -27.99 9.04
C MET A 52 -10.17 -27.91 7.54
N ALA A 53 -11.19 -27.96 6.68
CA ALA A 53 -11.08 -27.70 5.25
C ALA A 53 -11.15 -26.20 4.90
N HIS A 54 -10.89 -25.30 5.86
CA HIS A 54 -10.90 -23.84 5.69
C HIS A 54 -12.21 -23.27 5.12
N GLY A 55 -13.34 -23.90 5.44
CA GLY A 55 -14.66 -23.54 4.92
C GLY A 55 -14.93 -24.07 3.51
N SER A 56 -14.05 -24.94 2.96
CA SER A 56 -14.30 -25.61 1.69
C SER A 56 -15.25 -26.78 1.90
N THR A 57 -16.40 -26.72 1.24
CA THR A 57 -17.36 -27.83 1.13
C THR A 57 -17.21 -28.58 -0.20
N MET A 58 -16.25 -28.18 -1.04
CA MET A 58 -16.01 -28.78 -2.35
C MET A 58 -14.87 -29.79 -2.29
N ALA A 59 -15.00 -30.88 -3.06
CA ALA A 59 -13.93 -31.86 -3.27
C ALA A 59 -12.81 -31.26 -4.14
N LEU A 60 -11.87 -30.54 -3.51
CA LEU A 60 -10.81 -29.79 -4.20
C LEU A 60 -9.95 -30.66 -5.13
N GLU A 61 -9.84 -31.96 -4.84
CA GLU A 61 -9.09 -32.95 -5.64
C GLU A 61 -9.61 -33.11 -7.07
N THR A 62 -10.89 -32.80 -7.33
CA THR A 62 -11.50 -32.88 -8.68
C THR A 62 -11.55 -31.51 -9.37
N THR A 63 -11.11 -30.46 -8.70
CA THR A 63 -11.18 -29.09 -9.21
C THR A 63 -9.93 -28.68 -9.97
N LYS A 64 -10.04 -27.65 -10.80
CA LYS A 64 -8.91 -27.10 -11.56
C LYS A 64 -7.81 -26.61 -10.59
N ILE A 65 -6.56 -26.95 -10.89
CA ILE A 65 -5.35 -26.65 -10.08
C ILE A 65 -5.29 -25.22 -9.54
N ARG A 66 -5.68 -24.21 -10.33
CA ARG A 66 -5.70 -22.80 -9.89
C ARG A 66 -6.68 -22.56 -8.72
N LEU A 67 -7.86 -23.17 -8.78
CA LEU A 67 -8.87 -23.07 -7.73
C LEU A 67 -8.46 -23.87 -6.51
N GLN A 68 -7.89 -25.07 -6.72
CA GLN A 68 -7.30 -25.88 -5.67
C GLN A 68 -6.26 -25.06 -4.89
N ASN A 69 -5.28 -24.46 -5.57
CA ASN A 69 -4.25 -23.62 -4.94
C ASN A 69 -4.86 -22.43 -4.18
N SER A 70 -5.82 -21.72 -4.76
CA SER A 70 -6.48 -20.58 -4.10
C SER A 70 -7.31 -20.97 -2.86
N LYS A 71 -7.78 -22.22 -2.78
CA LYS A 71 -8.59 -22.74 -1.67
C LYS A 71 -7.76 -23.53 -0.64
N SER A 72 -6.63 -24.08 -1.06
CA SER A 72 -5.65 -24.77 -0.20
C SER A 72 -4.62 -23.81 0.37
N GLU A 73 -4.49 -22.60 -0.18
CA GLU A 73 -3.61 -21.58 0.40
C GLU A 73 -4.04 -21.27 1.83
N HIS A 74 -3.05 -21.34 2.73
CA HIS A 74 -3.23 -21.08 4.13
C HIS A 74 -3.79 -19.66 4.33
N ARG A 75 -5.04 -19.57 4.77
CA ARG A 75 -5.58 -18.29 5.22
C ARG A 75 -4.86 -17.94 6.52
N ARG A 76 -3.98 -16.94 6.44
CA ARG A 76 -3.28 -16.39 7.60
C ARG A 76 -4.27 -16.15 8.72
N SER A 77 -3.88 -16.53 9.93
CA SER A 77 -4.70 -16.26 11.10
C SER A 77 -4.90 -14.74 11.27
N LEU A 78 -5.98 -14.32 11.92
CA LEU A 78 -6.25 -12.90 12.14
C LEU A 78 -5.08 -12.17 12.87
N PRO A 79 -4.42 -12.77 13.89
CA PRO A 79 -3.21 -12.21 14.48
C PRO A 79 -2.04 -12.08 13.48
N GLU A 80 -1.82 -13.11 12.65
CA GLU A 80 -0.75 -13.12 11.65
C GLU A 80 -0.97 -12.07 10.55
N SER A 81 -2.22 -11.93 10.08
CA SER A 81 -2.60 -10.89 9.13
C SER A 81 -2.38 -9.48 9.67
N ARG A 82 -2.70 -9.25 10.95
CA ARG A 82 -2.42 -7.96 11.63
C ARG A 82 -0.92 -7.69 11.71
N TYR A 83 -0.13 -8.68 12.09
CA TYR A 83 1.32 -8.54 12.17
C TYR A 83 1.92 -8.20 10.80
N GLU A 84 1.53 -8.92 9.75
CA GLU A 84 2.02 -8.65 8.40
C GLU A 84 1.62 -7.24 7.92
N LYS A 85 0.38 -6.82 8.19
CA LYS A 85 -0.07 -5.47 7.84
C LYS A 85 0.72 -4.38 8.56
N LEU A 86 1.06 -4.60 9.83
CA LEU A 86 1.90 -3.67 10.59
C LEU A 86 3.31 -3.61 9.98
N ARG A 87 3.87 -4.76 9.60
CA ARG A 87 5.18 -4.84 8.94
C ARG A 87 5.19 -4.07 7.63
N GLN A 88 4.22 -4.33 6.76
CA GLN A 88 4.05 -3.62 5.49
C GLN A 88 3.87 -2.11 5.67
N TRP A 89 3.15 -1.70 6.71
CA TRP A 89 2.95 -0.29 7.00
C TRP A 89 4.25 0.39 7.43
N GLU A 90 5.06 -0.25 8.27
CA GLU A 90 6.36 0.29 8.69
C GLU A 90 7.33 0.38 7.49
N GLU A 91 7.36 -0.66 6.66
CA GLU A 91 8.11 -0.70 5.39
C GLU A 91 7.74 0.49 4.49
N GLN A 92 6.44 0.70 4.26
CA GLN A 92 5.94 1.81 3.46
C GLN A 92 6.28 3.16 4.06
N LYS A 93 6.22 3.28 5.39
CA LYS A 93 6.56 4.52 6.09
C LYS A 93 8.03 4.87 5.90
N CYS A 94 8.94 3.91 6.08
CA CYS A 94 10.36 4.13 5.85
C CYS A 94 10.67 4.51 4.39
N GLU A 95 10.01 3.87 3.42
CA GLU A 95 10.15 4.22 2.01
C GLU A 95 9.61 5.63 1.70
N ASN A 96 8.45 5.99 2.25
CA ASN A 96 7.89 7.34 2.10
C ASN A 96 8.82 8.41 2.70
N GLU A 97 9.41 8.17 3.88
CA GLU A 97 10.38 9.08 4.51
C GLU A 97 11.63 9.28 3.64
N PHE A 98 12.10 8.22 2.96
CA PHE A 98 13.20 8.30 2.01
C PHE A 98 12.85 9.19 0.82
N TYR A 99 11.73 8.93 0.13
CA TYR A 99 11.32 9.73 -1.01
C TYR A 99 11.02 11.18 -0.63
N GLN A 100 10.45 11.43 0.54
CA GLN A 100 10.26 12.78 1.05
C GLN A 100 11.61 13.50 1.17
N SER A 101 12.62 12.85 1.74
CA SER A 101 13.97 13.42 1.87
C SER A 101 14.61 13.74 0.50
N CYS A 102 14.45 12.84 -0.48
CA CYS A 102 14.92 13.06 -1.85
C CYS A 102 14.20 14.24 -2.52
N LEU A 103 12.88 14.34 -2.34
CA LEU A 103 12.08 15.42 -2.89
C LEU A 103 12.46 16.79 -2.29
N GLU A 104 12.66 16.86 -0.98
CA GLU A 104 13.11 18.07 -0.28
C GLU A 104 14.52 18.52 -0.76
N ASN A 105 15.41 17.57 -0.99
CA ASN A 105 16.74 17.82 -1.54
C ASN A 105 16.66 18.38 -2.98
N LEU A 106 15.86 17.75 -3.84
CA LEU A 106 15.61 18.21 -5.20
C LEU A 106 14.99 19.62 -5.21
N HIS A 107 14.03 19.90 -4.33
CA HIS A 107 13.45 21.24 -4.20
C HIS A 107 14.48 22.28 -3.77
N THR A 108 15.37 21.94 -2.84
CA THR A 108 16.47 22.81 -2.42
C THR A 108 17.41 23.13 -3.59
N LEU A 109 17.79 22.10 -4.36
CA LEU A 109 18.63 22.27 -5.54
C LEU A 109 17.94 23.14 -6.60
N SER A 110 16.67 22.86 -6.89
CA SER A 110 15.86 23.64 -7.84
C SER A 110 15.76 25.12 -7.44
N LYS A 111 15.50 25.42 -6.17
CA LYS A 111 15.52 26.79 -5.65
C LYS A 111 16.85 27.49 -5.89
N SER A 112 17.97 26.80 -5.65
CA SER A 112 19.29 27.38 -5.94
C SER A 112 19.51 27.64 -7.42
N VAL A 113 19.05 26.75 -8.29
CA VAL A 113 19.16 26.94 -9.74
C VAL A 113 18.35 28.17 -10.18
N ILE A 114 17.13 28.32 -9.67
CA ILE A 114 16.28 29.49 -9.95
C ILE A 114 16.99 30.78 -9.53
N VAL A 115 17.53 30.84 -8.31
CA VAL A 115 18.27 32.03 -7.83
C VAL A 115 19.46 32.36 -8.72
N VAL A 116 20.22 31.36 -9.17
CA VAL A 116 21.34 31.59 -10.10
C VAL A 116 20.86 32.12 -11.45
N ILE A 117 19.78 31.57 -12.00
CA ILE A 117 19.18 32.03 -13.25
C ILE A 117 18.70 33.47 -13.12
N GLU A 118 17.98 33.79 -12.04
CA GLU A 118 17.50 35.14 -11.77
C GLU A 118 18.66 36.14 -11.67
N ASN A 119 19.71 35.81 -10.92
CA ASN A 119 20.90 36.66 -10.79
C ASN A 119 21.58 36.92 -12.15
N LEU A 120 21.79 35.87 -12.95
CA LEU A 120 22.39 36.01 -14.28
C LEU A 120 21.50 36.81 -15.24
N THR A 121 20.18 36.61 -15.16
CA THR A 121 19.21 37.30 -16.03
C THR A 121 19.11 38.77 -15.68
N LEU A 122 18.95 39.11 -14.39
CA LEU A 122 18.90 40.50 -13.93
C LEU A 122 20.17 41.24 -14.32
N GLN A 123 21.34 40.63 -14.12
CA GLN A 123 22.60 41.27 -14.48
C GLN A 123 22.70 41.53 -15.99
N SER A 124 22.24 40.60 -16.83
CA SER A 124 22.20 40.80 -18.29
C SER A 124 21.27 41.93 -18.74
N CYS A 125 20.24 42.25 -17.95
CA CYS A 125 19.24 43.27 -18.29
C CYS A 125 19.61 44.68 -17.79
N TYR A 126 20.34 44.79 -16.67
CA TYR A 126 20.56 46.07 -15.98
C TYR A 126 21.99 46.62 -16.12
N GLU A 127 23.01 45.79 -16.37
CA GLU A 127 24.40 46.25 -16.52
C GLU A 127 25.03 45.67 -17.81
N PRO A 128 25.26 46.48 -18.86
CA PRO A 128 25.99 46.03 -20.03
C PRO A 128 27.48 45.95 -19.67
N GLU A 129 27.87 44.84 -19.05
CA GLU A 129 29.25 44.60 -18.61
C GLU A 129 30.18 44.28 -19.79
N ASP A 130 31.42 44.80 -19.69
CA ASP A 130 32.56 44.37 -20.49
C ASP A 130 32.69 42.85 -20.47
N ALA A 131 33.18 42.27 -21.58
CA ALA A 131 33.23 40.81 -21.74
C ALA A 131 34.01 40.08 -20.62
N SER A 132 34.93 40.75 -19.92
CA SER A 132 35.68 40.17 -18.81
C SER A 132 34.84 39.98 -17.54
N VAL A 133 33.93 40.92 -17.23
CA VAL A 133 33.13 40.90 -16.00
C VAL A 133 31.96 39.92 -16.13
N ARG A 134 31.34 39.85 -17.31
CA ARG A 134 30.36 38.80 -17.66
C ARG A 134 30.92 37.38 -17.48
N ASN A 135 32.17 37.15 -17.87
CA ASN A 135 32.83 35.86 -17.69
C ASN A 135 33.04 35.51 -16.20
N LEU A 136 33.32 36.50 -15.35
CA LEU A 136 33.49 36.27 -13.91
C LEU A 136 32.16 35.83 -13.25
N HIS A 137 31.06 36.47 -13.59
CA HIS A 137 29.73 36.14 -13.06
C HIS A 137 29.26 34.74 -13.47
N VAL A 138 29.48 34.37 -14.73
CA VAL A 138 29.20 33.01 -15.21
C VAL A 138 30.07 31.97 -14.48
N LEU A 139 31.35 32.26 -14.25
CA LEU A 139 32.23 31.36 -13.49
C LEU A 139 31.78 31.19 -12.03
N LEU A 140 31.34 32.28 -11.38
CA LEU A 140 30.79 32.24 -10.02
C LEU A 140 29.49 31.43 -9.97
N ALA A 141 28.58 31.63 -10.92
CA ALA A 141 27.35 30.86 -11.06
C ALA A 141 27.63 29.36 -11.24
N ILE A 142 28.55 28.99 -12.14
CA ILE A 142 28.96 27.60 -12.36
C ILE A 142 29.54 26.99 -11.08
N ARG A 143 30.36 27.74 -10.34
CA ARG A 143 30.93 27.27 -9.07
C ARG A 143 29.84 27.00 -8.03
N LEU A 144 28.90 27.92 -7.88
CA LEU A 144 27.80 27.78 -6.92
C LEU A 144 26.89 26.60 -7.27
N LEU A 145 26.54 26.43 -8.55
CA LEU A 145 25.76 25.29 -9.00
C LEU A 145 26.47 23.96 -8.75
N ARG A 146 27.77 23.87 -9.04
CA ARG A 146 28.57 22.67 -8.75
C ARG A 146 28.57 22.33 -7.26
N GLU A 147 28.73 23.33 -6.40
CA GLU A 147 28.69 23.14 -4.96
C GLU A 147 27.32 22.62 -4.48
N GLN A 148 26.22 23.20 -4.98
CA GLN A 148 24.88 22.76 -4.60
C GLN A 148 24.54 21.38 -5.14
N VAL A 149 24.99 21.03 -6.35
CA VAL A 149 24.85 19.67 -6.89
C VAL A 149 25.61 18.67 -6.02
N GLU A 150 26.85 18.99 -5.62
CA GLU A 150 27.63 18.09 -4.79
C GLU A 150 27.01 17.92 -3.39
N LYS A 151 26.56 19.02 -2.79
CA LYS A 151 25.81 18.99 -1.53
C LYS A 151 24.55 18.13 -1.65
N SER A 152 23.82 18.27 -2.75
CA SER A 152 22.61 17.49 -3.03
C SER A 152 22.94 15.99 -3.15
N ARG A 153 24.02 15.63 -3.84
CA ARG A 153 24.49 14.23 -3.95
C ARG A 153 24.86 13.63 -2.60
N VAL A 154 25.57 14.38 -1.76
CA VAL A 154 25.93 13.92 -0.41
C VAL A 154 24.67 13.69 0.45
N GLN A 155 23.68 14.57 0.35
CA GLN A 155 22.42 14.44 1.08
C GLN A 155 21.59 13.23 0.59
N GLU A 156 21.52 13.01 -0.72
CA GLU A 156 20.87 11.84 -1.31
C GLU A 156 21.55 10.54 -0.85
N ALA A 157 22.88 10.46 -0.94
CA ALA A 157 23.63 9.29 -0.49
C ALA A 157 23.42 8.99 1.01
N LYS A 158 23.31 10.04 1.84
CA LYS A 158 23.01 9.89 3.27
C LYS A 158 21.59 9.37 3.50
N ALA A 159 20.60 9.87 2.74
CA ALA A 159 19.22 9.40 2.81
C ALA A 159 19.12 7.93 2.37
N GLU A 160 19.80 7.57 1.29
CA GLU A 160 19.89 6.20 0.77
C GLU A 160 20.54 5.26 1.79
N GLN A 161 21.65 5.68 2.41
CA GLN A 161 22.32 4.88 3.43
C GLN A 161 21.43 4.68 4.67
N LYS A 162 20.73 5.74 5.12
CA LYS A 162 19.78 5.66 6.23
C LYS A 162 18.67 4.65 5.91
N TRP A 163 18.06 4.77 4.73
CA TRP A 163 17.04 3.83 4.26
C TRP A 163 17.61 2.40 4.23
N LYS A 164 18.72 2.16 3.51
CA LYS A 164 19.36 0.84 3.42
C LYS A 164 19.72 0.21 4.77
N SER A 165 20.12 1.03 5.76
CA SER A 165 20.43 0.55 7.12
C SER A 165 19.22 0.00 7.85
N GLN A 166 18.02 0.55 7.61
CA GLN A 166 16.77 0.07 8.21
C GLN A 166 16.36 -1.30 7.67
N TRP A 167 16.78 -1.64 6.44
CA TRP A 167 16.43 -2.88 5.77
C TRP A 167 17.47 -4.01 5.92
N ASN A 168 18.58 -3.79 6.65
CA ASN A 168 19.74 -4.72 6.66
C ASN A 168 20.25 -5.07 5.25
N LEU A 169 20.01 -4.22 4.24
CA LEU A 169 20.33 -4.47 2.84
C LEU A 169 21.82 -4.24 2.50
N SER A 170 22.66 -4.00 3.52
CA SER A 170 24.07 -3.60 3.39
C SER A 170 24.95 -4.55 2.56
N ARG A 171 24.47 -5.77 2.25
CA ARG A 171 25.25 -6.80 1.54
C ARG A 171 24.85 -7.01 0.08
N ILE A 172 23.64 -6.62 -0.34
CA ILE A 172 23.07 -7.17 -1.59
C ILE A 172 23.19 -6.20 -2.77
N TRP A 173 23.18 -4.88 -2.54
CA TRP A 173 23.15 -3.90 -3.63
C TRP A 173 24.37 -2.99 -3.64
N ASN A 174 25.16 -3.11 -4.72
CA ASN A 174 26.08 -2.06 -5.12
C ASN A 174 25.27 -0.77 -5.43
N PRO A 175 25.75 0.42 -5.03
CA PRO A 175 25.07 1.68 -5.29
C PRO A 175 25.22 2.04 -6.76
N THR A 176 24.31 1.55 -7.61
CA THR A 176 24.37 1.81 -9.07
C THR A 176 23.29 2.74 -9.59
N SER A 177 22.30 3.12 -8.78
CA SER A 177 21.23 4.02 -9.22
C SER A 177 21.47 5.40 -8.62
N ARG A 178 22.30 6.21 -9.29
CA ARG A 178 22.30 7.66 -9.05
C ARG A 178 21.08 8.23 -9.75
N TRP A 179 20.20 8.91 -9.02
CA TRP A 179 19.02 9.54 -9.61
C TRP A 179 19.33 10.95 -10.15
N ILE A 180 20.49 11.51 -9.79
CA ILE A 180 21.03 12.81 -10.23
C ILE A 180 22.40 12.67 -10.90
#